data_AF-A0A9D4R7A7-F1
#
_entry.id   AF-A0A9D4R7A7-F1
#
_cell.length_a   1.000
_cell.length_b   1.000
_cell.length_c   1.000
_cell.angle_alpha   90.00
_cell.angle_beta   90.00
_cell.angle_gamma   90.00
#
_symmetry.space_group_name_H-M   'P 1'
#
loop_
_entity.id
_entity.type
_entity.pdbx_description
1 polymer ?
#
loop_
_entity_poly.entity_id
_entity_poly.type
_entity_poly.pdbx_seq_one_letter_code
_entity_poly.pdbx_strand_id
1 'polypeptide(L)'
;MTEFVSTKQNESQPSRAEPSSIEKRLDEISTKLSNVLTKGDTDIIRNIIKETLEELKEKLLASVLKQLEIIESNMFDQAKELASLKEKMNEQTKEIEILKNCNESSKQTYEASLNDLEQYGRRNSVRISGLPKDDEPTFRHSS
;
A
#
# COMPACT_ATOMS: atom_id res chain seq x y z
N MET A 1 -17.02 101.03 -24.29
CA MET A 1 -17.67 100.24 -23.22
C MET A 1 -18.42 99.11 -23.92
N THR A 2 -17.75 97.96 -24.01
CA THR A 2 -18.10 96.68 -23.33
C THR A 2 -19.31 96.01 -24.00
N GLU A 3 -19.05 95.13 -24.96
CA GLU A 3 -19.12 93.65 -24.82
C GLU A 3 -20.55 93.12 -24.60
N PHE A 4 -21.04 92.27 -25.51
CA PHE A 4 -21.21 90.84 -25.23
C PHE A 4 -21.59 90.09 -26.52
N VAL A 5 -20.72 89.15 -26.89
CA VAL A 5 -20.92 88.10 -27.88
C VAL A 5 -21.89 87.09 -27.30
N SER A 6 -22.92 86.66 -28.05
CA SER A 6 -23.72 85.48 -27.68
C SER A 6 -23.78 84.52 -28.87
N THR A 7 -22.82 83.60 -28.86
CA THR A 7 -22.79 82.37 -29.63
C THR A 7 -23.88 81.43 -29.10
N LYS A 8 -24.89 81.13 -29.92
CA LYS A 8 -25.74 79.95 -29.66
C LYS A 8 -25.04 78.73 -30.24
N GLN A 9 -24.55 77.89 -29.32
CA GLN A 9 -23.98 76.59 -29.61
C GLN A 9 -25.03 75.63 -30.16
N ASN A 10 -24.59 74.99 -31.24
CA ASN A 10 -24.90 73.68 -31.74
C ASN A 10 -25.07 72.61 -30.65
N GLU A 11 -26.25 71.96 -30.57
CA GLU A 11 -26.39 70.57 -30.08
C GLU A 11 -27.47 69.87 -30.92
N SER A 12 -27.12 69.56 -32.17
CA SER A 12 -27.81 68.51 -32.91
C SER A 12 -27.50 67.17 -32.24
N GLN A 13 -28.49 66.59 -31.57
CA GLN A 13 -28.43 65.21 -31.09
C GLN A 13 -27.95 64.28 -32.22
N PRO A 14 -27.02 63.35 -31.96
CA PRO A 14 -26.66 62.35 -32.96
C PRO A 14 -27.91 61.49 -33.22
N SER A 15 -28.42 61.61 -34.44
CA SER A 15 -29.41 60.69 -35.00
C SER A 15 -28.96 59.26 -34.69
N ARG A 16 -29.79 58.55 -33.94
CA ARG A 16 -29.61 57.14 -33.59
C ARG A 16 -29.67 56.36 -34.90
N ALA A 17 -28.50 56.11 -35.50
CA ALA A 17 -28.37 55.31 -36.70
C ALA A 17 -29.09 53.97 -36.48
N GLU A 18 -30.01 53.63 -37.38
CA GLU A 18 -30.61 52.31 -37.36
C GLU A 18 -29.51 51.25 -37.48
N PRO A 19 -29.55 50.18 -36.67
CA PRO A 19 -28.56 49.13 -36.75
C PRO A 19 -28.55 48.57 -38.18
N SER A 20 -27.37 48.57 -38.78
CA SER A 20 -27.12 48.05 -40.10
C SER A 20 -27.65 46.61 -40.20
N SER A 21 -28.04 46.19 -41.41
CA SER A 21 -28.51 44.82 -41.69
C SER A 21 -27.59 43.73 -41.10
N ILE A 22 -26.30 44.03 -40.94
CA ILE A 22 -25.29 43.15 -40.35
C ILE A 22 -25.45 43.03 -38.82
N GLU A 23 -25.71 44.12 -38.10
CA GLU A 23 -25.93 44.10 -36.64
C GLU A 23 -27.20 43.34 -36.28
N LYS A 24 -28.29 43.52 -37.04
CA LYS A 24 -29.51 42.72 -36.87
C LYS A 24 -29.26 41.23 -37.10
N ARG A 25 -28.44 40.87 -38.10
CA ARG A 25 -28.05 39.48 -38.36
C ARG A 25 -27.15 38.91 -37.27
N LEU A 26 -26.25 39.70 -36.71
CA LEU A 26 -25.40 39.30 -35.57
C LEU A 26 -26.23 39.04 -34.32
N ASP A 27 -27.20 39.89 -34.02
CA ASP A 27 -28.12 39.70 -32.90
C ASP A 27 -29.01 38.47 -33.08
N GLU A 28 -29.50 38.22 -34.29
CA GLU A 28 -30.23 36.98 -34.63
C GLU A 28 -29.36 35.73 -34.49
N ILE A 29 -28.10 35.78 -34.93
CA ILE A 29 -27.16 34.66 -34.78
C ILE A 29 -26.85 34.44 -33.29
N SER A 30 -26.63 35.50 -32.53
CA SER A 30 -26.33 35.46 -31.10
C SER A 30 -27.50 34.89 -30.29
N THR A 31 -28.74 35.28 -30.62
CA THR A 31 -29.94 34.69 -30.00
C THR A 31 -30.17 33.25 -30.42
N LYS A 32 -29.88 32.87 -31.67
CA LYS A 32 -29.94 31.46 -32.11
C LYS A 32 -28.90 30.60 -31.39
N LEU A 33 -27.66 31.07 -31.28
CA LEU A 33 -26.59 30.39 -30.54
C LEU A 33 -26.91 30.27 -29.06
N SER A 34 -27.37 31.36 -28.43
CA SER A 34 -27.81 31.33 -27.04
C SER A 34 -28.95 30.36 -26.85
N ASN A 35 -29.93 30.32 -27.76
CA ASN A 35 -31.05 29.36 -27.70
C ASN A 35 -30.60 27.91 -27.84
N VAL A 36 -29.60 27.60 -28.67
CA VAL A 36 -29.02 26.26 -28.81
C VAL A 36 -28.30 25.87 -27.51
N LEU A 37 -27.57 26.80 -26.90
CA LEU A 37 -26.88 26.59 -25.63
C LEU A 37 -27.84 26.48 -24.43
N THR A 38 -28.93 27.27 -24.39
CA THR A 38 -29.88 27.31 -23.27
C THR A 38 -30.97 26.26 -23.35
N LYS A 39 -31.39 25.85 -24.57
CA LYS A 39 -32.32 24.73 -24.72
C LYS A 39 -31.63 23.39 -24.51
N GLY A 40 -30.29 23.37 -24.68
CA GLY A 40 -29.48 22.17 -24.64
C GLY A 40 -29.96 21.23 -25.72
N ASP A 41 -29.19 21.04 -26.79
CA ASP A 41 -29.44 19.85 -27.62
C ASP A 41 -29.21 18.65 -26.69
N THR A 42 -30.30 18.14 -26.11
CA THR A 42 -30.26 17.15 -25.04
C THR A 42 -29.52 15.91 -25.50
N ASP A 43 -29.49 15.68 -26.81
CA ASP A 43 -28.74 14.62 -27.45
C ASP A 43 -27.22 14.89 -27.48
N ILE A 44 -26.78 16.13 -27.73
CA ILE A 44 -25.35 16.52 -27.65
C ILE A 44 -24.86 16.38 -26.21
N ILE A 45 -25.60 16.93 -25.24
CA ILE A 45 -25.25 16.83 -23.81
C ILE A 45 -25.22 15.36 -23.37
N ARG A 46 -26.22 14.57 -23.76
CA ARG A 46 -26.29 13.13 -23.46
C ARG A 46 -25.11 12.37 -24.07
N ASN A 47 -24.68 12.71 -25.28
CA ASN A 47 -23.54 12.06 -25.94
C ASN A 47 -22.22 12.40 -25.22
N ILE A 48 -21.99 13.68 -24.87
CA ILE A 48 -20.82 14.09 -24.09
C ILE A 48 -20.77 13.36 -22.74
N ILE A 49 -21.90 13.26 -22.05
CA ILE A 49 -22.00 12.52 -20.77
C ILE A 49 -21.67 11.03 -20.96
N LYS A 50 -22.16 10.40 -22.04
CA LYS A 50 -21.84 9.00 -22.35
C LYS A 50 -20.35 8.80 -22.62
N GLU A 51 -19.75 9.66 -23.44
CA GLU A 51 -18.32 9.59 -23.76
C GLU A 51 -17.45 9.78 -22.52
N THR A 52 -17.75 10.79 -21.70
CA THR A 52 -17.01 11.01 -20.44
C THR A 52 -17.19 9.88 -19.43
N LEU A 53 -18.38 9.27 -19.36
CA LEU A 53 -18.60 8.09 -18.52
C LEU A 53 -17.79 6.87 -19.00
N GLU A 54 -17.73 6.63 -20.32
CA GLU A 54 -16.95 5.52 -20.86
C GLU A 54 -15.45 5.74 -20.63
N GLU A 55 -14.95 6.97 -20.84
CA GLU A 55 -13.55 7.32 -20.57
C GLU A 55 -13.19 7.16 -19.08
N LEU A 56 -14.07 7.58 -18.17
CA LEU A 56 -13.89 7.39 -16.72
C LEU A 56 -13.86 5.90 -16.35
N LYS A 57 -14.75 5.11 -16.95
CA LYS A 57 -14.81 3.65 -16.74
C LYS A 57 -13.55 2.96 -17.24
N GLU A 58 -13.06 3.31 -18.43
CA GLU A 58 -11.82 2.78 -18.98
C GLU A 58 -10.60 3.13 -18.11
N LYS A 59 -10.49 4.39 -17.67
CA LYS A 59 -9.41 4.82 -16.78
C LYS A 59 -9.44 4.11 -15.44
N LEU A 60 -10.64 3.95 -14.86
CA LEU A 60 -10.82 3.24 -13.60
C LEU A 60 -10.43 1.76 -13.75
N LEU A 61 -10.91 1.10 -14.80
CA LEU A 61 -10.56 -0.29 -15.10
C LEU A 61 -9.05 -0.46 -15.29
N ALA A 62 -8.42 0.39 -16.08
CA ALA A 62 -6.96 0.35 -16.28
C ALA A 62 -6.19 0.56 -14.96
N SER A 63 -6.63 1.50 -14.12
CA SER A 63 -6.02 1.71 -12.80
C SER A 63 -6.18 0.50 -11.88
N VAL A 64 -7.37 -0.10 -11.85
CA VAL A 64 -7.65 -1.28 -11.01
C VAL A 64 -6.85 -2.49 -11.49
N LEU A 65 -6.78 -2.73 -12.79
CA LEU A 65 -5.97 -3.81 -13.38
C LEU A 65 -4.49 -3.65 -13.03
N LYS A 66 -3.95 -2.44 -13.16
CA LYS A 66 -2.56 -2.16 -12.76
C LYS A 66 -2.32 -2.42 -11.27
N GLN A 67 -3.25 -2.04 -10.41
CA GLN A 67 -3.14 -2.32 -8.97
C GLN A 67 -3.22 -3.82 -8.68
N LEU A 68 -4.08 -4.56 -9.37
CA LEU A 68 -4.18 -6.01 -9.25
C LEU A 68 -2.89 -6.71 -9.68
N GLU A 69 -2.28 -6.31 -10.80
CA GLU A 69 -0.98 -6.84 -11.24
C GLU A 69 0.12 -6.61 -10.18
N ILE A 70 0.16 -5.43 -9.57
CA ILE A 70 1.10 -5.13 -8.48
C ILE A 70 0.85 -6.03 -7.27
N ILE A 71 -0.41 -6.19 -6.86
CA ILE A 71 -0.79 -7.03 -5.72
C ILE A 71 -0.42 -8.49 -6.01
N GLU A 72 -0.71 -9.00 -7.21
CA GLU A 72 -0.40 -10.37 -7.62
C GLU A 72 1.11 -10.62 -7.61
N SER A 73 1.90 -9.70 -8.17
CA SER A 73 3.37 -9.77 -8.13
C SER A 73 3.88 -9.79 -6.69
N ASN A 74 3.38 -8.91 -5.83
CA ASN A 74 3.79 -8.85 -4.43
C ASN A 74 3.43 -10.14 -3.68
N MET A 75 2.23 -10.69 -3.91
CA MET A 75 1.81 -11.95 -3.30
C MET A 75 2.68 -13.12 -3.76
N PHE A 76 3.08 -13.14 -5.04
CA PHE A 76 3.98 -14.15 -5.57
C PHE A 76 5.37 -14.10 -4.93
N ASP A 77 5.94 -12.91 -4.78
CA ASP A 77 7.24 -12.71 -4.13
C ASP A 77 7.17 -13.10 -2.65
N GLN A 78 6.12 -12.69 -1.93
CA GLN A 78 5.89 -13.10 -0.54
C GLN A 78 5.75 -14.62 -0.39
N ALA A 79 5.09 -15.29 -1.33
CA ALA A 79 4.96 -16.75 -1.30
C ALA A 79 6.32 -17.46 -1.44
N LYS A 80 7.22 -16.93 -2.28
CA LYS A 80 8.59 -17.44 -2.41
C LYS A 80 9.40 -17.24 -1.14
N GLU A 81 9.33 -16.05 -0.54
CA GLU A 81 10.01 -15.77 0.73
C GLU A 81 9.53 -16.69 1.85
N LEU A 82 8.22 -16.92 1.93
CA LEU A 82 7.63 -17.81 2.92
C LEU A 82 8.09 -19.26 2.72
N ALA A 83 8.18 -19.73 1.48
CA ALA A 83 8.74 -21.05 1.18
C ALA A 83 10.20 -21.17 1.65
N SER A 84 11.04 -20.17 1.38
CA SER A 84 12.43 -20.16 1.84
C SER A 84 12.56 -20.11 3.36
N LEU A 85 11.73 -19.30 4.04
CA LEU A 85 11.70 -19.25 5.50
C LEU A 85 11.28 -20.59 6.11
N LYS A 86 10.30 -21.27 5.50
CA LYS A 86 9.85 -22.59 5.95
C LYS A 86 10.95 -23.65 5.82
N GLU A 87 11.73 -23.60 4.74
CA GLU A 87 12.89 -24.48 4.55
C GLU A 87 13.94 -24.26 5.64
N LYS A 88 14.35 -23.00 5.87
CA LYS A 88 15.29 -22.64 6.94
C LYS A 88 14.81 -23.07 8.33
N MET A 89 13.52 -22.88 8.62
CA MET A 89 12.94 -23.30 9.89
C MET A 89 13.00 -24.82 10.07
N ASN A 90 12.77 -25.59 9.00
CA ASN A 90 12.89 -27.05 9.04
C ASN A 90 14.34 -27.49 9.25
N GLU A 91 15.31 -26.83 8.62
CA GLU A 91 16.74 -27.09 8.83
C GLU A 91 17.15 -26.83 10.27
N GLN A 92 16.78 -25.68 10.82
CA GLN A 92 17.05 -25.34 12.23
C GLN A 92 16.38 -26.32 13.20
N THR A 93 15.16 -26.76 12.90
CA THR A 93 14.46 -27.75 13.74
C THR A 93 15.23 -29.07 13.78
N LYS A 94 15.74 -29.54 12.63
CA LYS A 94 16.58 -30.74 12.57
C LYS A 94 17.89 -30.57 13.34
N GLU A 95 18.55 -29.41 13.21
CA GLU A 95 19.78 -29.12 13.94
C GLU A 95 19.58 -29.15 15.46
N ILE A 96 18.49 -28.55 15.94
CA ILE A 96 18.11 -28.59 17.36
C ILE A 96 17.87 -30.03 17.84
N GLU A 97 17.20 -30.86 17.03
CA GLU A 97 16.96 -32.26 17.36
C GLU A 97 18.26 -33.07 17.45
N ILE A 98 19.19 -32.84 16.52
CA ILE A 98 20.52 -33.45 16.56
C ILE A 98 21.27 -33.03 17.83
N LEU A 99 21.33 -31.74 18.12
CA LEU A 99 22.01 -31.23 19.32
C LEU A 99 21.41 -31.77 20.61
N LYS A 100 20.07 -31.88 20.68
CA LYS A 100 19.36 -32.50 21.81
C LYS A 100 19.79 -33.96 21.99
N ASN A 101 19.83 -34.73 20.92
CA ASN A 101 20.23 -36.14 20.97
C ASN A 101 21.70 -36.31 21.37
N CYS A 102 22.59 -35.46 20.84
CA CYS A 102 24.00 -35.44 21.23
C CYS A 102 24.21 -35.05 22.70
N ASN A 103 23.44 -34.09 23.21
CA ASN A 103 23.52 -33.70 24.61
C ASN A 103 23.03 -34.82 25.54
N GLU A 104 21.93 -35.49 25.18
CA GLU A 104 21.39 -36.61 25.95
C GLU A 104 22.37 -37.79 25.99
N SER A 105 22.98 -38.15 24.86
CA SER A 105 23.99 -39.22 24.82
C SER A 105 25.26 -38.87 25.61
N SER A 106 25.69 -37.60 25.54
CA SER A 106 26.85 -37.11 26.31
C SER A 106 26.56 -37.17 27.80
N LYS A 107 25.35 -36.77 28.22
CA LYS A 107 24.89 -36.86 29.61
C LYS A 107 24.90 -38.31 30.11
N GLN A 108 24.32 -39.24 29.35
CA GLN A 108 24.32 -40.67 29.71
C GLN A 108 25.73 -41.23 29.86
N THR A 109 26.65 -40.86 28.96
CA THR A 109 28.06 -41.28 29.00
C THR A 109 28.76 -40.73 30.25
N TYR A 110 28.50 -39.47 30.58
CA TYR A 110 29.04 -38.82 31.76
C TYR A 110 28.53 -39.46 33.06
N GLU A 111 27.22 -39.71 33.16
CA GLU A 111 26.60 -40.39 34.30
C GLU A 111 27.16 -41.80 34.50
N ALA A 112 27.33 -42.57 33.41
CA ALA A 112 27.97 -43.89 33.47
C ALA A 112 29.41 -43.80 33.98
N SER A 113 30.18 -42.84 33.49
CA SER A 113 31.57 -42.61 33.91
C SER A 113 31.66 -42.22 35.40
N LEU A 114 30.73 -41.40 35.90
CA LEU A 114 30.65 -41.05 37.32
C LEU A 114 30.36 -42.28 38.19
N ASN A 115 29.41 -43.11 37.78
CA ASN A 115 29.07 -44.35 38.48
C ASN A 115 30.25 -45.33 38.51
N ASP A 116 30.97 -45.50 37.40
CA ASP A 116 32.17 -46.36 37.35
C ASP A 116 33.27 -45.85 38.29
N LEU A 117 33.47 -44.53 38.33
CA LEU A 117 34.44 -43.88 39.20
C LEU A 117 34.07 -44.06 40.68
N GLU A 118 32.79 -43.89 41.02
CA GLU A 118 32.27 -44.13 42.36
C GLU A 118 32.48 -45.59 42.80
N GLN A 119 32.13 -46.55 41.94
CA GLN A 119 32.34 -47.98 42.21
C GLN A 119 33.82 -48.31 42.40
N TYR A 120 34.71 -47.73 41.60
CA TYR A 120 36.15 -47.88 41.77
C TYR A 120 36.62 -47.35 43.13
N GLY A 121 36.16 -46.16 43.53
CA GLY A 121 36.46 -45.58 44.84
C GLY A 121 36.03 -46.49 45.99
N ARG A 122 34.80 -47.02 45.94
CA ARG A 122 34.26 -47.99 46.92
C ARG A 122 35.09 -49.26 46.99
N ARG A 123 35.44 -49.87 45.84
CA ARG A 123 36.22 -51.12 45.78
C ARG A 123 37.64 -50.97 46.34
N ASN A 124 38.26 -49.81 46.12
CA ASN A 124 39.65 -49.56 46.53
C ASN A 124 39.77 -48.78 47.85
N SER A 125 38.65 -48.45 48.52
CA SER A 125 38.62 -47.58 49.71
C SER A 125 39.29 -46.22 49.49
N VAL A 126 39.20 -45.68 48.27
CA VAL A 126 39.74 -44.36 47.90
C VAL A 126 38.60 -43.36 47.85
N ARG A 127 38.76 -42.23 48.55
CA ARG A 127 37.81 -41.11 48.47
C ARG A 127 38.13 -40.27 47.24
N ILE A 128 37.19 -40.20 46.30
CA ILE A 128 37.32 -39.41 45.08
C ILE A 128 36.57 -38.10 45.26
N SER A 129 37.30 -36.98 45.22
CA SER A 129 36.74 -35.63 45.34
C SER A 129 35.99 -35.22 44.07
N GLY A 130 34.84 -34.56 44.19
CA GLY A 130 34.09 -34.00 43.06
C GLY A 130 32.97 -34.89 42.50
N LEU A 131 32.74 -36.09 43.07
CA LEU A 131 31.51 -36.84 42.80
C LEU A 131 30.31 -36.14 43.46
N PRO A 132 29.13 -36.09 42.79
CA PRO A 132 27.91 -35.59 43.40
C PRO A 132 27.61 -36.39 44.67
N LYS A 133 27.26 -35.71 45.76
CA LYS A 133 26.88 -36.35 47.01
C LYS A 133 25.39 -36.72 46.91
N ASP A 134 25.02 -37.88 47.43
CA ASP A 134 23.64 -38.39 47.43
C ASP A 134 22.59 -37.44 48.07
N ASP A 135 23.04 -36.37 48.74
CA ASP A 135 22.20 -35.38 49.43
C ASP A 135 21.82 -34.16 48.57
N GLU A 136 22.32 -34.00 47.34
CA GLU A 136 21.93 -32.87 46.48
C GLU A 136 20.72 -33.21 45.60
N PRO A 137 19.57 -32.53 45.76
CA PRO A 137 18.41 -32.77 44.92
C PRO A 137 18.72 -32.34 43.48
N THR A 138 18.87 -33.31 42.58
CA THR A 138 18.86 -33.06 41.14
C THR A 138 17.53 -32.39 40.79
N PHE A 139 17.59 -31.15 40.31
CA PHE A 139 16.45 -30.39 39.83
C PHE A 139 15.68 -31.20 38.77
N ARG A 140 14.54 -31.76 39.19
CA ARG A 140 13.56 -32.33 38.28
C ARG A 140 12.85 -31.15 37.61
N HIS A 141 13.15 -30.90 36.34
CA HIS A 141 12.27 -30.09 35.51
C HIS A 141 11.01 -30.91 35.21
N SER A 142 9.97 -30.66 36.00
CA SER A 142 8.60 -31.04 35.67
C SER A 142 8.20 -30.37 34.37
N SER A 143 7.63 -31.17 33.46
CA SER A 143 7.14 -30.76 32.14
C SER A 143 6.04 -29.71 32.19
#